data_AF-A0A2E2UFB1-F1
#
_entry.id   AF-A0A2E2UFB1-F1
#
_cell.length_a   1.000
_cell.length_b   1.000
_cell.length_c   1.000
_cell.angle_alpha   90.00
_cell.angle_beta   90.00
_cell.angle_gamma   90.00
#
_symmetry.space_group_name_H-M   'P 1'
#
loop_
_entity.id
_entity.type
_entity.pdbx_description
1 polymer ?
#
loop_
_entity_poly.entity_id
_entity_poly.type
_entity_poly.pdbx_seq_one_letter_code
_entity_poly.pdbx_strand_id
1 'polypeptide(L)'
;MYSIEIDRGLVKGLNLVKSENLYPHENTISSKVDLLVKYLESFNESVIISSIIYCSKNMVIIDGHHRFEALKKLGYKVIPATAIDYFSKKIKTNHSEIIYKEKIINSGLTKNFLKPKTTNHLVYCKKSESWNPVILLSSLFKLEII
;
A
#
# COMPACT_ATOMS: atom_id res chain seq x y z
N MET A 1 -10.54 -2.85 13.82
CA MET A 1 -9.53 -3.36 14.77
C MET A 1 -8.50 -4.12 13.95
N TYR A 2 -7.21 -3.82 14.08
CA TYR A 2 -6.17 -4.57 13.38
C TYR A 2 -5.89 -5.88 14.12
N SER A 3 -5.34 -6.88 13.42
CA SER A 3 -4.85 -8.12 14.06
C SER A 3 -3.59 -7.90 14.91
N ILE A 4 -3.01 -6.70 14.85
CA ILE A 4 -1.82 -6.26 15.59
C ILE A 4 -2.14 -5.01 16.41
N GLU A 5 -1.45 -4.84 17.55
CA GLU A 5 -1.54 -3.64 18.37
C GLU A 5 -0.53 -2.59 17.92
N ILE A 6 -1.02 -1.46 17.44
CA ILE A 6 -0.22 -0.39 16.85
C ILE A 6 -0.32 0.90 17.66
N ASP A 7 0.67 1.78 17.49
CA ASP A 7 0.67 3.10 18.13
C ASP A 7 -0.52 3.94 17.68
N ARG A 8 -1.17 4.59 18.66
CA ARG A 8 -2.23 5.57 18.38
C ARG A 8 -1.69 6.66 17.46
N GLY A 9 -2.41 6.95 16.39
CA GLY A 9 -2.03 7.93 15.39
C GLY A 9 -1.02 7.45 14.35
N LEU A 10 -0.60 6.18 14.37
CA LEU A 10 0.21 5.62 13.27
C LEU A 10 -0.61 5.58 11.97
N VAL A 11 -1.83 5.06 12.04
CA VAL A 11 -2.80 5.17 10.95
C VAL A 11 -3.49 6.52 11.09
N LYS A 12 -3.46 7.32 10.01
CA LYS A 12 -4.05 8.66 9.95
C LYS A 12 -5.49 8.65 9.43
N GLY A 13 -5.87 7.62 8.69
CA GLY A 13 -7.23 7.51 8.18
C GLY A 13 -7.35 6.46 7.08
N LEU A 14 -8.59 6.19 6.73
CA LEU A 14 -8.98 5.26 5.68
C LEU A 14 -9.81 6.02 4.65
N ASN A 15 -9.36 6.03 3.39
CA ASN A 15 -9.85 6.97 2.39
C ASN A 15 -10.11 6.29 1.05
N LEU A 16 -11.00 6.89 0.27
CA LEU A 16 -11.14 6.66 -1.17
C LEU A 16 -10.37 7.77 -1.89
N VAL A 17 -9.28 7.43 -2.58
CA VAL A 17 -8.34 8.40 -3.15
C VAL A 17 -8.30 8.26 -4.66
N LYS A 18 -8.38 9.38 -5.40
CA LYS A 18 -8.20 9.34 -6.86
C LYS A 18 -6.84 8.76 -7.23
N SER A 19 -6.81 7.85 -8.19
CA SER A 19 -5.60 7.12 -8.57
C SER A 19 -4.48 8.05 -9.08
N GLU A 20 -4.83 9.17 -9.70
CA GLU A 20 -3.89 10.22 -10.16
C GLU A 20 -3.11 10.91 -9.03
N ASN A 21 -3.65 10.87 -7.81
CA ASN A 21 -3.05 11.49 -6.64
C ASN A 21 -2.14 10.53 -5.86
N LEU A 22 -2.02 9.27 -6.27
CA LEU A 22 -1.22 8.25 -5.59
C LEU A 22 0.04 7.95 -6.39
N TYR A 23 1.20 8.02 -5.73
CA TYR A 23 2.50 7.91 -6.39
C TYR A 23 3.18 6.58 -6.05
N PRO A 24 3.24 5.59 -6.97
CA PRO A 24 4.02 4.38 -6.75
C PRO A 24 5.51 4.72 -6.67
N HIS A 25 6.26 4.06 -5.79
CA HIS A 25 7.73 4.21 -5.71
C HIS A 25 8.49 3.01 -6.28
N GLU A 26 7.82 1.92 -6.64
CA GLU A 26 8.41 0.75 -7.29
C GLU A 26 7.57 0.34 -8.50
N ASN A 27 8.23 -0.27 -9.47
CA ASN A 27 7.55 -0.94 -10.57
C ASN A 27 6.84 -2.20 -10.07
N THR A 28 5.79 -2.62 -10.79
CA THR A 28 5.11 -3.90 -10.57
C THR A 28 5.64 -5.00 -11.48
N ILE A 29 5.39 -6.25 -11.11
CA ILE A 29 5.63 -7.40 -11.99
C ILE A 29 4.35 -7.63 -12.81
N SER A 30 4.39 -7.41 -14.14
CA SER A 30 3.18 -7.45 -14.98
C SER A 30 2.39 -8.74 -14.83
N SER A 31 3.04 -9.90 -14.86
CA SER A 31 2.36 -11.20 -14.73
C SER A 31 1.60 -11.34 -13.41
N LYS A 32 2.09 -10.75 -12.31
CA LYS A 32 1.38 -10.75 -11.03
C LYS A 32 0.19 -9.79 -11.03
N VAL A 33 0.31 -8.65 -11.72
CA VAL A 33 -0.81 -7.74 -11.92
C VAL A 33 -1.89 -8.42 -12.76
N ASP A 34 -1.52 -9.08 -13.86
CA ASP A 34 -2.48 -9.73 -14.76
C ASP A 34 -3.21 -10.89 -14.09
N LEU A 35 -2.51 -11.67 -13.24
CA LEU A 35 -3.15 -12.69 -12.41
C LEU A 35 -4.15 -12.08 -11.41
N LEU A 36 -3.79 -10.95 -10.79
CA LEU A 36 -4.69 -10.26 -9.86
C LEU A 36 -5.90 -9.69 -10.59
N VAL A 37 -5.72 -9.09 -11.78
CA VAL A 37 -6.81 -8.59 -12.63
C VAL A 37 -7.79 -9.74 -12.94
N LYS A 38 -7.30 -10.87 -13.45
CA LYS A 38 -8.16 -12.04 -13.74
C LYS A 38 -8.92 -12.55 -12.53
N TYR A 39 -8.27 -12.57 -11.36
CA TYR A 39 -8.93 -12.95 -10.12
C TYR A 39 -10.05 -11.97 -9.75
N LEU A 40 -9.80 -10.67 -9.88
CA LEU A 40 -10.78 -9.62 -9.58
C LEU A 40 -11.93 -9.55 -10.60
N GLU A 41 -11.70 -9.91 -11.86
CA GLU A 41 -12.76 -10.04 -12.89
C GLU A 41 -13.65 -11.26 -12.67
N SER A 42 -13.20 -12.26 -11.91
CA SER A 42 -13.99 -13.47 -11.63
C SER A 42 -15.15 -13.24 -10.66
N PHE A 43 -15.23 -12.05 -10.05
CA PHE A 43 -16.34 -11.66 -9.18
C PHE A 43 -17.50 -11.10 -10.00
N ASN A 44 -18.74 -11.41 -9.60
CA ASN A 44 -19.93 -11.05 -10.38
C ASN A 44 -20.62 -9.74 -9.94
N GLU A 45 -20.50 -9.36 -8.66
CA GLU A 45 -21.23 -8.20 -8.11
C GLU A 45 -20.28 -7.13 -7.58
N SER A 46 -19.26 -7.55 -6.81
CA SER A 46 -18.34 -6.62 -6.19
C SER A 46 -16.98 -7.25 -5.98
N VAL A 47 -15.95 -6.42 -6.02
CA VAL A 47 -14.58 -6.78 -5.69
C VAL A 47 -14.34 -6.51 -4.21
N ILE A 48 -13.89 -7.53 -3.49
CA ILE A 48 -13.36 -7.35 -2.13
C ILE A 48 -11.84 -7.31 -2.20
N ILE A 49 -11.25 -6.18 -1.79
CA ILE A 49 -9.80 -6.00 -1.84
C ILE A 49 -9.30 -5.26 -0.61
N SER A 50 -8.11 -5.64 -0.13
CA SER A 50 -7.41 -4.87 0.88
C SER A 50 -6.98 -3.51 0.32
N SER A 51 -7.22 -2.44 1.07
CA SER A 51 -6.74 -1.08 0.76
C SER A 51 -5.23 -1.06 0.55
N ILE A 52 -4.77 -0.23 -0.38
CA ILE A 52 -3.34 0.08 -0.48
C ILE A 52 -2.91 0.91 0.73
N ILE A 53 -1.61 1.01 0.98
CA ILE A 53 -1.08 1.83 2.09
C ILE A 53 -0.26 2.95 1.50
N TYR A 54 -0.46 4.18 1.96
CA TYR A 54 0.25 5.35 1.46
C TYR A 54 0.72 6.28 2.58
N CYS A 55 1.77 7.07 2.30
CA CYS A 55 2.25 8.09 3.20
C CYS A 55 1.32 9.29 3.20
N SER A 56 0.70 9.56 4.35
CA SER A 56 -0.24 10.69 4.54
C SER A 56 0.32 12.07 4.19
N LYS A 57 1.65 12.26 4.19
CA LYS A 57 2.29 13.56 3.92
C LYS A 57 2.53 13.87 2.44
N ASN A 58 2.69 12.84 1.60
CA ASN A 58 3.18 13.02 0.22
C ASN A 58 2.51 12.10 -0.80
N MET A 59 1.51 11.32 -0.39
CA MET A 59 0.72 10.45 -1.26
C MET A 59 1.48 9.29 -1.92
N VAL A 60 2.74 9.05 -1.53
CA VAL A 60 3.52 7.92 -2.04
C VAL A 60 2.96 6.61 -1.48
N ILE A 61 2.68 5.67 -2.36
CA ILE A 61 2.25 4.31 -2.03
C ILE A 61 3.40 3.62 -1.32
N ILE A 62 3.18 3.10 -0.11
CA ILE A 62 4.16 2.35 0.68
C ILE A 62 4.01 0.85 0.46
N ASP A 63 2.77 0.35 0.37
CA ASP A 63 2.49 -1.05 0.04
C ASP A 63 1.25 -1.16 -0.83
N GLY A 64 1.23 -2.17 -1.71
CA GLY A 64 0.06 -2.47 -2.54
C GLY A 64 0.18 -2.02 -3.99
N HIS A 65 1.38 -1.80 -4.54
CA HIS A 65 1.60 -1.35 -5.93
C HIS A 65 0.92 -2.25 -6.97
N HIS A 66 0.94 -3.57 -6.76
CA HIS A 66 0.27 -4.52 -7.66
C HIS A 66 -1.26 -4.39 -7.59
N ARG A 67 -1.81 -4.13 -6.40
CA ARG A 67 -3.25 -3.89 -6.19
C ARG A 67 -3.67 -2.56 -6.82
N PHE A 68 -2.87 -1.52 -6.64
CA PHE A 68 -3.05 -0.22 -7.28
C PHE A 68 -3.09 -0.36 -8.81
N GLU A 69 -2.10 -1.04 -9.40
CA GLU A 69 -2.03 -1.20 -10.86
C GLU A 69 -3.15 -2.09 -11.40
N ALA A 70 -3.51 -3.17 -10.69
CA ALA A 70 -4.64 -4.02 -11.08
C ALA A 70 -5.96 -3.26 -11.08
N LEU A 71 -6.25 -2.49 -10.02
CA LEU A 71 -7.45 -1.66 -9.95
C LEU A 71 -7.48 -0.60 -11.05
N LYS A 72 -6.33 0.02 -11.38
CA LYS A 72 -6.24 0.94 -12.52
C LYS A 72 -6.52 0.26 -13.85
N LYS A 73 -5.98 -0.95 -14.09
CA LYS A 73 -6.26 -1.73 -15.32
C LYS A 73 -7.74 -2.09 -15.45
N LEU A 74 -8.41 -2.35 -14.34
CA LEU A 74 -9.85 -2.60 -14.27
C LEU A 74 -10.72 -1.32 -14.40
N GLY A 75 -10.11 -0.15 -14.59
CA GLY A 75 -10.84 1.11 -14.81
C GLY A 75 -11.19 1.89 -13.53
N TYR A 76 -10.82 1.40 -12.34
CA TYR A 76 -11.07 2.14 -11.09
C TYR A 76 -10.26 3.44 -11.04
N LYS A 77 -10.97 4.57 -11.02
CA LYS A 77 -10.38 5.91 -10.85
C LYS A 77 -10.18 6.30 -9.39
N VAL A 78 -10.86 5.61 -8.47
CA VAL A 78 -10.82 5.88 -7.03
C VAL A 78 -10.41 4.58 -6.33
N ILE A 79 -9.36 4.66 -5.51
CA ILE A 79 -8.68 3.52 -4.91
C ILE A 79 -8.84 3.57 -3.39
N PRO A 80 -9.24 2.45 -2.74
CA PRO A 80 -9.25 2.37 -1.29
C PRO A 80 -7.83 2.38 -0.74
N ALA A 81 -7.55 3.31 0.17
CA ALA A 81 -6.19 3.60 0.63
C ALA A 81 -6.15 3.94 2.14
N THR A 82 -5.30 3.24 2.88
CA THR A 82 -4.97 3.54 4.28
C THR A 82 -3.82 4.54 4.34
N ALA A 83 -4.07 5.69 4.95
CA ALA A 83 -3.07 6.72 5.20
C ALA A 83 -2.27 6.37 6.46
N ILE A 84 -0.95 6.41 6.38
CA ILE A 84 -0.07 6.17 7.53
C ILE A 84 0.92 7.32 7.77
N ASP A 85 1.38 7.43 9.01
CA ASP A 85 2.57 8.19 9.38
C ASP A 85 3.83 7.42 9.01
N TYR A 86 4.17 7.43 7.73
CA TYR A 86 5.29 6.63 7.20
C TYR A 86 6.63 6.93 7.90
N PHE A 87 6.84 8.17 8.35
CA PHE A 87 8.08 8.59 9.00
C PHE A 87 8.16 8.18 10.47
N SER A 88 7.09 7.63 11.05
CA SER A 88 7.12 7.07 12.40
C SER A 88 8.24 6.03 12.54
N LYS A 89 8.93 6.06 13.69
CA LYS A 89 9.92 5.03 14.07
C LYS A 89 9.32 3.64 14.21
N LYS A 90 7.99 3.52 14.22
CA LYS A 90 7.26 2.24 14.22
C LYS A 90 7.07 1.65 12.83
N ILE A 91 7.60 2.29 11.78
CA ILE A 91 7.65 1.75 10.42
C ILE A 91 9.11 1.64 9.99
N LYS A 92 9.50 0.48 9.46
CA LYS A 92 10.79 0.24 8.81
C LYS A 92 10.63 0.03 7.31
N THR A 93 11.69 0.31 6.55
CA THR A 93 11.72 0.08 5.10
C THR A 93 11.96 -1.38 4.73
N ASN A 94 12.69 -2.10 5.58
CA ASN A 94 12.85 -3.55 5.65
C ASN A 94 13.57 -3.91 6.98
N HIS A 95 13.99 -5.16 7.18
CA HIS A 95 14.71 -5.55 8.40
C HIS A 95 16.10 -4.90 8.54
N SER A 96 16.82 -4.67 7.44
CA SER A 96 18.19 -4.14 7.42
C SER A 96 18.29 -2.62 7.22
N GLU A 97 17.17 -1.97 6.89
CA GLU A 97 17.00 -0.54 6.59
C GLU A 97 18.02 0.08 5.63
N ILE A 98 18.55 -0.73 4.70
CA ILE A 98 19.55 -0.30 3.70
C ILE A 98 19.02 0.86 2.84
N ILE A 99 17.71 0.91 2.61
CA ILE A 99 17.06 1.97 1.83
C ILE A 99 16.35 2.91 2.79
N TYR A 100 16.76 4.17 2.79
CA TYR A 100 16.15 5.23 3.58
C TYR A 100 14.76 5.61 3.06
N LYS A 101 13.89 6.06 3.98
CA LYS A 101 12.51 6.48 3.66
C LYS A 101 12.48 7.61 2.64
N GLU A 102 13.41 8.55 2.74
CA GLU A 102 13.54 9.70 1.85
C GLU A 102 13.80 9.26 0.41
N LYS A 103 14.63 8.23 0.21
CA LYS A 103 14.88 7.65 -1.13
C LYS A 103 13.61 7.05 -1.73
N ILE A 104 12.81 6.37 -0.91
CA ILE A 104 11.52 5.77 -1.32
C ILE A 104 10.52 6.85 -1.70
N ILE A 105 10.39 7.89 -0.87
CA ILE A 105 9.51 9.03 -1.15
C ILE A 105 9.94 9.72 -2.45
N ASN A 106 11.23 10.05 -2.58
CA ASN A 106 11.76 10.73 -3.77
C ASN A 106 11.53 9.90 -5.04
N SER A 107 11.72 8.58 -4.98
CA SER A 107 11.46 7.69 -6.11
C SER A 107 10.02 7.79 -6.63
N GLY A 108 9.03 7.87 -5.72
CA GLY A 108 7.63 8.07 -6.09
C GLY A 108 7.34 9.47 -6.66
N LEU A 109 7.86 10.52 -6.01
CA LEU A 109 7.63 11.91 -6.42
C LEU A 109 8.29 12.24 -7.77
N THR A 110 9.50 11.75 -8.03
CA THR A 110 10.22 12.01 -9.29
C THR A 110 9.91 11.00 -10.39
N LYS A 111 9.05 10.01 -10.13
CA LYS A 111 8.72 8.91 -11.06
C LYS A 111 9.93 8.05 -11.49
N ASN A 112 11.01 8.09 -10.71
CA ASN A 112 12.19 7.25 -10.94
C ASN A 112 12.06 5.97 -10.10
N PHE A 113 11.18 5.07 -10.54
CA PHE A 113 10.73 3.93 -9.75
C PHE A 113 11.84 2.92 -9.47
N LEU A 114 11.85 2.38 -8.24
CA LEU A 114 12.69 1.25 -7.86
C LEU A 114 12.27 -0.02 -8.60
N LYS A 115 13.15 -1.03 -8.60
CA LYS A 115 12.81 -2.37 -9.10
C LYS A 115 11.69 -2.98 -8.23
N PRO A 116 10.85 -3.87 -8.77
CA PRO A 116 9.82 -4.51 -7.98
C PRO A 116 10.39 -5.25 -6.76
N LYS A 117 9.69 -5.19 -5.61
CA LYS A 117 10.07 -5.88 -4.37
C LYS A 117 11.42 -5.42 -3.80
N THR A 118 11.81 -4.18 -4.09
CA THR A 118 13.02 -3.58 -3.51
C THR A 118 12.84 -3.29 -2.02
N THR A 119 11.59 -3.07 -1.57
CA THR A 119 11.25 -2.78 -0.17
C THR A 119 10.22 -3.77 0.36
N ASN A 120 10.31 -4.08 1.65
CA ASN A 120 9.32 -4.89 2.36
C ASN A 120 9.09 -4.25 3.72
N HIS A 121 8.19 -3.27 3.76
CA HIS A 121 8.01 -2.43 4.93
C HIS A 121 7.40 -3.19 6.09
N LEU A 122 7.84 -2.83 7.29
CA LEU A 122 7.42 -3.47 8.52
C LEU A 122 6.79 -2.44 9.45
N VAL A 123 5.85 -2.91 10.28
CA VAL A 123 5.24 -2.17 11.38
C VAL A 123 5.50 -2.89 12.70
N TYR A 124 5.83 -2.13 13.73
CA TYR A 124 6.04 -2.68 15.07
C TYR A 124 4.71 -2.90 15.79
N CYS A 125 4.50 -4.12 16.30
CA CYS A 125 3.37 -4.48 17.15
C CYS A 125 3.81 -4.43 18.61
N LYS A 126 3.13 -3.63 19.43
CA LYS A 126 3.45 -3.51 20.87
C LYS A 126 3.17 -4.79 21.64
N LYS A 127 1.99 -5.39 21.40
CA LYS A 127 1.54 -6.59 22.12
C LYS A 127 2.45 -7.80 21.94
N SER A 128 2.98 -8.00 20.73
CA SER A 128 3.87 -9.12 20.41
C SER A 128 5.35 -8.74 20.43
N GLU A 129 5.66 -7.47 20.73
CA GLU A 129 7.00 -6.89 20.72
C GLU A 129 7.82 -7.17 19.44
N SER A 130 7.13 -7.30 18.30
CA SER A 130 7.73 -7.80 17.06
C SER A 130 7.40 -6.94 15.84
N TRP A 131 8.27 -7.01 14.82
CA TRP A 131 8.05 -6.39 13.53
C TRP A 131 7.19 -7.30 12.64
N ASN A 132 6.15 -6.73 12.06
CA ASN A 132 5.18 -7.43 11.23
C ASN A 132 5.05 -6.75 9.86
N PRO A 133 4.59 -7.44 8.81
CA PRO A 133 4.37 -6.82 7.50
C PRO A 133 3.41 -5.62 7.58
N VAL A 134 3.76 -4.51 6.91
CA VAL A 134 2.94 -3.29 6.95
C VAL A 134 1.53 -3.49 6.39
N ILE A 135 1.33 -4.49 5.52
CA ILE A 135 0.03 -4.84 4.94
C ILE A 135 -1.05 -5.11 6.00
N LEU A 136 -0.67 -5.47 7.23
CA LEU A 136 -1.60 -5.63 8.35
C LEU A 136 -2.30 -4.33 8.76
N LEU A 137 -1.84 -3.16 8.28
CA LEU A 137 -2.51 -1.88 8.43
C LEU A 137 -3.60 -1.63 7.37
N SER A 138 -3.72 -2.49 6.36
CA SER A 138 -4.79 -2.38 5.38
C SER A 138 -6.16 -2.69 5.98
N SER A 139 -7.22 -2.29 5.29
CA SER A 139 -8.59 -2.66 5.61
C SER A 139 -9.24 -3.25 4.38
N LEU A 140 -10.16 -4.20 4.56
CA LEU A 140 -10.93 -4.74 3.45
C LEU A 140 -11.94 -3.70 2.96
N PHE A 141 -12.06 -3.59 1.65
CA PHE A 141 -13.03 -2.74 0.96
C PHE A 141 -13.87 -3.57 0.01
N LYS A 142 -15.16 -3.24 -0.03
CA LYS A 142 -16.06 -3.62 -1.12
C LYS A 142 -16.02 -2.51 -2.17
N LEU A 143 -15.74 -2.86 -3.42
CA LEU A 143 -15.85 -1.98 -4.58
C LEU A 143 -16.91 -2.56 -5.52
N GLU A 144 -17.84 -1.73 -5.97
CA GLU A 144 -18.79 -2.12 -7.01
C GLU A 144 -18.04 -2.25 -8.35
N ILE A 145 -18.38 -3.28 -9.13
CA ILE A 145 -17.79 -3.50 -10.46
C ILE A 145 -18.23 -2.35 -11.41
N ILE A 146 -17.31 -1.91 -12.27
CA ILE A 146 -17.51 -0.81 -13.24
C ILE A 146 -17.96 -1.38 -14.58
#